data_AF-K1XC03-F1
#
_entry.id   AF-K1XC03-F1
#
_cell.length_a   1.000
_cell.length_b   1.000
_cell.length_c   1.000
_cell.angle_alpha   90.00
_cell.angle_beta   90.00
_cell.angle_gamma   90.00
#
_symmetry.space_group_name_H-M   'P 1'
#
loop_
_entity.id
_entity.type
_entity.pdbx_description
1 polymer ?
#
loop_
_entity_poly.entity_id
_entity_poly.type
_entity_poly.pdbx_seq_one_letter_code
_entity_poly.pdbx_strand_id
1 'polypeptide(L)'
;MSEQQEVKLVDEDQVFAYTHSKRKEVVEDLTKAGIPTDPDNVKVLLTALKDMDGQALGRKRIKVEERANSNQADAAALIAKVLAASHGTSPAAIIEGVFHRVPTLPDDIPEPMLIEGEICTVIVQQNIDDFLAKLPQDFSAEE
;
A
#
# COMPACT_ATOMS: atom_id res chain seq x y z
N MET A 1 37.15 -38.01 -15.89
CA MET A 1 36.75 -38.50 -14.57
C MET A 1 36.42 -37.27 -13.75
N SER A 2 35.15 -37.02 -13.48
CA SER A 2 34.69 -35.78 -12.85
C SER A 2 34.83 -35.91 -11.34
N GLU A 3 35.64 -35.02 -10.76
CA GLU A 3 35.91 -34.88 -9.35
C GLU A 3 34.60 -34.61 -8.60
N GLN A 4 34.15 -35.56 -7.78
CA GLN A 4 32.96 -35.40 -6.94
C GLN A 4 33.33 -34.46 -5.78
N GLN A 5 33.09 -33.17 -5.96
CA GLN A 5 33.29 -32.18 -4.92
C GLN A 5 32.20 -32.37 -3.84
N GLU A 6 32.62 -32.83 -2.66
CA GLU A 6 31.75 -33.03 -1.50
C GLU A 6 31.33 -31.66 -0.95
N VAL A 7 30.08 -31.25 -1.20
CA VAL A 7 29.55 -29.97 -0.72
C VAL A 7 29.14 -30.12 0.74
N LYS A 8 29.96 -29.60 1.65
CA LYS A 8 29.67 -29.55 3.08
C LYS A 8 28.70 -28.40 3.36
N LEU A 9 27.42 -28.71 3.55
CA LEU A 9 26.37 -27.75 3.92
C LEU A 9 26.27 -27.72 5.45
N VAL A 10 26.42 -26.54 6.06
CA VAL A 10 26.50 -26.39 7.53
C VAL A 10 25.22 -25.79 8.12
N ASP A 11 24.47 -25.04 7.32
CA ASP A 11 23.34 -24.24 7.77
C ASP A 11 22.07 -24.50 6.94
N GLU A 12 20.89 -24.38 7.56
CA GLU A 12 19.60 -24.69 6.92
C GLU A 12 19.31 -23.78 5.73
N ASP A 13 19.68 -22.49 5.82
CA ASP A 13 19.55 -21.56 4.70
C ASP A 13 20.49 -21.91 3.55
N GLN A 14 21.68 -22.46 3.85
CA GLN A 14 22.62 -22.95 2.83
C GLN A 14 22.09 -24.21 2.15
N VAL A 15 21.51 -25.15 2.92
CA VAL A 15 20.86 -26.34 2.36
C VAL A 15 19.69 -25.93 1.46
N PHE A 16 18.89 -24.99 1.90
CA PHE A 16 17.79 -24.46 1.11
C PHE A 16 18.30 -23.80 -0.18
N ALA A 17 19.27 -22.89 -0.10
CA ALA A 17 19.84 -22.21 -1.26
C ALA A 17 20.45 -23.20 -2.26
N TYR A 18 21.15 -24.22 -1.77
CA TYR A 18 21.71 -25.28 -2.59
C TYR A 18 20.62 -26.08 -3.32
N THR A 19 19.61 -26.56 -2.60
CA THR A 19 18.51 -27.34 -3.22
C THR A 19 17.68 -26.51 -4.20
N HIS A 20 17.49 -25.23 -3.92
CA HIS A 20 16.80 -24.30 -4.82
C HIS A 20 17.62 -24.06 -6.09
N SER A 21 18.93 -23.85 -5.96
CA SER A 21 19.84 -23.71 -7.10
C SER A 21 19.82 -24.95 -7.99
N LYS A 22 19.88 -26.15 -7.39
CA LYS A 22 19.79 -27.41 -8.15
C LYS A 22 18.45 -27.63 -8.83
N ARG A 23 17.32 -27.26 -8.20
CA ARG A 23 16.02 -27.29 -8.87
C ARG A 23 15.96 -26.31 -10.03
N LYS A 24 16.55 -25.11 -9.90
CA LYS A 24 16.66 -24.15 -10.99
C LYS A 24 17.46 -24.71 -12.17
N GLU A 25 18.60 -25.33 -11.89
CA GLU A 25 19.45 -25.98 -12.91
C GLU A 25 18.68 -27.07 -13.67
N VAL A 26 17.90 -27.91 -12.96
CA VAL A 26 17.04 -28.93 -13.60
C VAL A 26 15.97 -28.31 -14.49
N VAL A 27 15.31 -27.25 -14.03
CA VAL A 27 14.29 -26.54 -14.83
C VAL A 27 14.92 -25.90 -16.07
N GLU A 28 16.08 -25.26 -15.92
CA GLU A 28 16.84 -24.70 -17.04
C GLU A 28 17.21 -25.80 -18.04
N ASP A 29 17.74 -26.93 -17.56
CA ASP A 29 18.10 -28.07 -18.41
C ASP A 29 16.89 -28.64 -19.17
N LEU A 30 15.75 -28.80 -18.50
CA LEU A 30 14.51 -29.29 -19.12
C LEU A 30 13.92 -28.30 -20.14
N THR A 31 14.21 -27.00 -20.00
CA THR A 31 13.66 -25.94 -20.86
C THR A 31 14.62 -25.40 -21.91
N LYS A 32 15.88 -25.88 -21.95
CA LYS A 32 16.91 -25.46 -22.90
C LYS A 32 16.47 -25.53 -24.37
N ALA A 33 15.65 -26.53 -24.73
CA ALA A 33 15.16 -26.74 -26.10
C ALA A 33 13.70 -26.25 -26.30
N GLY A 34 13.13 -25.52 -25.34
CA GLY A 34 11.72 -25.18 -25.28
C GLY A 34 10.96 -26.00 -24.23
N ILE A 35 9.64 -25.88 -24.21
CA ILE A 35 8.79 -26.64 -23.28
C ILE A 35 8.83 -28.14 -23.69
N PRO A 36 9.13 -29.06 -22.77
CA PRO A 36 9.12 -30.49 -23.07
C PRO A 36 7.75 -30.93 -23.61
N THR A 37 7.74 -31.79 -24.63
CA THR A 37 6.51 -32.40 -25.16
C THR A 37 6.28 -33.81 -24.64
N ASP A 38 7.34 -34.46 -24.16
CA ASP A 38 7.28 -35.79 -23.58
C ASP A 38 6.52 -35.76 -22.23
N PRO A 39 5.48 -36.60 -22.04
CA PRO A 39 4.64 -36.54 -20.85
C PRO A 39 5.39 -36.67 -19.53
N ASP A 40 6.47 -37.44 -19.49
CA ASP A 40 7.22 -37.66 -18.26
C ASP A 40 8.09 -36.45 -17.91
N ASN A 41 8.76 -35.85 -18.90
CA ASN A 41 9.49 -34.60 -18.71
C ASN A 41 8.57 -33.43 -18.32
N VAL A 42 7.35 -33.38 -18.88
CA VAL A 42 6.33 -32.38 -18.48
C VAL A 42 5.93 -32.54 -17.02
N LYS A 43 5.69 -33.77 -16.55
CA LYS A 43 5.37 -34.02 -15.12
C LYS A 43 6.51 -33.58 -14.20
N VAL A 44 7.75 -33.89 -14.56
CA VAL A 44 8.93 -33.48 -13.76
C VAL A 44 9.03 -31.97 -13.70
N LEU A 45 8.88 -31.27 -14.83
CA LEU A 45 8.89 -29.81 -14.90
C LEU A 45 7.78 -29.20 -14.02
N LEU A 46 6.53 -29.66 -14.17
CA LEU A 46 5.40 -29.15 -13.39
C LEU A 46 5.56 -29.40 -11.89
N THR A 47 6.14 -30.54 -11.51
CA THR A 47 6.41 -30.87 -10.10
C THR A 47 7.48 -29.93 -9.54
N ALA A 48 8.59 -29.73 -10.26
CA ALA A 48 9.65 -28.83 -9.86
C ALA A 48 9.14 -27.38 -9.70
N LEU A 49 8.31 -26.90 -10.63
CA LEU A 49 7.69 -25.57 -10.56
C LEU A 49 6.75 -25.44 -9.37
N LYS A 50 5.88 -26.43 -9.14
CA LYS A 50 4.96 -26.45 -8.00
C LYS A 50 5.70 -26.38 -6.67
N ASP A 51 6.78 -27.14 -6.52
CA ASP A 51 7.59 -27.14 -5.31
C ASP A 51 8.30 -25.79 -5.09
N MET A 52 8.81 -25.17 -6.16
CA MET A 52 9.41 -23.84 -6.11
C MET A 52 8.39 -22.77 -5.68
N ASP A 53 7.18 -22.80 -6.22
CA ASP A 53 6.11 -21.88 -5.86
C ASP A 53 5.66 -22.05 -4.40
N GLY A 54 5.53 -23.29 -3.94
CA GLY A 54 5.21 -23.60 -2.55
C GLY A 54 6.24 -23.03 -1.58
N GLN A 55 7.53 -23.19 -1.89
CA GLN A 55 8.62 -22.63 -1.09
C GLN A 55 8.63 -21.09 -1.12
N ALA A 56 8.40 -20.48 -2.29
CA ALA A 56 8.34 -19.03 -2.43
C ALA A 56 7.18 -18.43 -1.63
N LEU A 57 6.00 -19.07 -1.66
CA LEU A 57 4.83 -18.65 -0.89
C LEU A 57 5.07 -18.80 0.61
N GLY A 58 5.65 -19.93 1.04
CA GLY A 58 6.03 -20.16 2.43
C GLY A 58 6.97 -19.08 2.97
N ARG A 59 8.03 -18.75 2.22
CA ARG A 59 8.96 -17.66 2.58
C ARG A 59 8.28 -16.29 2.63
N LYS A 60 7.39 -15.98 1.67
CA LYS A 60 6.64 -14.72 1.70
C LYS A 60 5.75 -14.63 2.94
N ARG A 61 5.08 -15.72 3.31
CA ARG A 61 4.24 -15.78 4.51
C ARG A 61 5.06 -15.56 5.79
N ILE A 62 6.18 -16.27 5.94
CA ILE A 62 7.07 -16.10 7.10
C ILE A 62 7.55 -14.64 7.21
N LYS A 63 7.97 -14.03 6.11
CA LYS A 63 8.38 -12.60 6.10
C LYS A 63 7.27 -11.64 6.48
N VAL A 64 6.02 -11.95 6.10
CA VAL A 64 4.86 -11.13 6.50
C VAL A 64 4.58 -11.28 7.99
N GLU A 65 4.65 -12.50 8.52
CA GLU A 65 4.48 -12.79 9.95
C GLU A 65 5.59 -12.13 10.79
N GLU A 66 6.84 -12.19 10.34
CA GLU A 66 7.99 -11.53 10.99
C GLU A 66 7.82 -10.00 11.05
N ARG A 67 7.39 -9.38 9.94
CA ARG A 67 7.08 -7.93 9.91
C ARG A 67 5.92 -7.58 10.84
N ALA A 68 4.88 -8.41 10.88
CA ALA A 68 3.75 -8.19 11.79
C ALA A 68 4.20 -8.23 13.26
N ASN A 69 5.05 -9.20 13.62
CA ASN A 69 5.61 -9.31 14.96
C ASN A 69 6.52 -8.12 15.31
N SER A 70 7.37 -7.67 14.38
CA SER A 70 8.19 -6.46 14.56
C SER A 70 7.32 -5.24 14.81
N ASN A 71 6.28 -5.03 14.00
CA ASN A 71 5.38 -3.89 14.15
C ASN A 71 4.64 -3.92 15.49
N GLN A 72 4.25 -5.10 15.98
CA GLN A 72 3.64 -5.25 17.29
C GLN A 72 4.62 -4.92 18.42
N ALA A 73 5.87 -5.37 18.32
CA ALA A 73 6.92 -5.02 19.27
C ALA A 73 7.18 -3.51 19.30
N ASP A 74 7.24 -2.87 18.13
CA ASP A 74 7.44 -1.42 18.02
C ASP A 74 6.25 -0.62 18.58
N ALA A 75 5.02 -1.05 18.30
CA ALA A 75 3.82 -0.45 18.86
C ALA A 75 3.79 -0.59 20.39
N ALA A 76 4.10 -1.77 20.92
CA ALA A 76 4.18 -1.99 22.36
C ALA A 76 5.26 -1.11 23.01
N ALA A 77 6.43 -0.97 22.37
CA ALA A 77 7.49 -0.09 22.86
C ALA A 77 7.07 1.39 22.86
N LEU A 78 6.31 1.83 21.85
CA LEU A 78 5.79 3.19 21.78
C LEU A 78 4.73 3.44 22.86
N ILE A 79 3.80 2.51 23.06
CA ILE A 79 2.81 2.57 24.16
C ILE A 79 3.51 2.63 25.51
N ALA A 80 4.53 1.78 25.73
CA ALA A 80 5.31 1.79 26.97
C ALA A 80 6.00 3.14 27.20
N LYS A 81 6.57 3.77 26.16
CA LYS A 81 7.16 5.11 26.26
C LYS A 81 6.13 6.17 26.64
N VAL A 82 4.94 6.14 26.02
CA VAL A 82 3.85 7.08 26.33
C VAL A 82 3.37 6.90 27.78
N LEU A 83 3.17 5.65 28.21
CA LEU A 83 2.75 5.35 29.58
C LEU A 83 3.82 5.75 30.61
N ALA A 84 5.10 5.47 30.34
CA ALA A 84 6.21 5.87 31.21
C ALA A 84 6.30 7.41 31.33
N ALA A 85 6.10 8.14 30.24
CA ALA A 85 6.06 9.60 30.27
C ALA A 85 4.89 10.14 31.12
N SER A 86 3.75 9.44 31.15
CA SER A 86 2.55 9.85 31.91
C SER A 86 2.66 9.67 33.44
N HIS A 87 3.73 9.03 33.95
CA HIS A 87 4.00 8.85 35.40
C HIS A 87 2.79 8.35 36.23
N GLY A 88 1.91 7.52 35.64
CA GLY A 88 0.71 7.01 36.33
C GLY A 88 -0.46 8.01 36.43
N THR A 89 -0.32 9.21 35.87
CA THR A 89 -1.45 10.12 35.68
C THR A 89 -2.17 9.70 34.42
N SER A 90 -3.42 9.24 34.54
CA SER A 90 -4.24 8.93 33.37
C SER A 90 -4.22 10.15 32.42
N PRO A 91 -3.93 10.00 31.12
CA PRO A 91 -4.02 11.11 30.18
C PRO A 91 -5.44 11.71 30.11
N ALA A 92 -6.47 11.00 30.58
CA ALA A 92 -7.82 11.52 30.76
C ALA A 92 -8.00 12.40 32.02
N ALA A 93 -7.08 12.32 32.99
CA ALA A 93 -7.08 13.15 34.19
C ALA A 93 -6.35 14.49 33.98
N ILE A 94 -5.60 14.65 32.87
CA ILE A 94 -5.02 15.94 32.44
C ILE A 94 -6.09 16.72 31.65
N ILE A 95 -7.26 16.89 32.25
CA ILE A 95 -8.21 17.94 31.88
C ILE A 95 -8.49 18.75 33.15
N GLU A 96 -7.42 19.22 33.81
CA GLU A 96 -7.51 20.49 34.54
C GLU A 96 -7.42 21.64 33.51
N GLY A 97 -8.29 21.56 32.51
CA GLY A 97 -8.48 22.61 31.54
C GLY A 97 -9.42 23.63 32.16
N VAL A 98 -8.91 24.85 32.36
CA VAL A 98 -9.71 26.06 32.51
C VAL A 98 -10.89 25.94 31.54
N PHE A 99 -12.12 25.84 32.07
CA PHE A 99 -13.32 25.84 31.25
C PHE A 99 -13.32 27.12 30.40
N HIS A 100 -12.84 27.05 29.17
CA HIS A 100 -13.02 28.11 28.21
C HIS A 100 -14.50 28.10 27.89
N ARG A 101 -15.21 29.16 28.32
CA ARG A 101 -16.58 29.38 27.87
C ARG A 101 -16.54 29.36 26.35
N VAL A 102 -17.23 28.39 25.75
CA VAL A 102 -17.50 28.40 24.32
C VAL A 102 -18.15 29.75 24.03
N PRO A 103 -17.57 30.57 23.13
CA PRO A 103 -18.19 31.83 22.75
C PRO A 103 -19.58 31.51 22.21
N THR A 104 -20.61 31.87 22.96
CA THR A 104 -21.99 31.77 22.50
C THR A 104 -22.21 32.89 21.51
N LEU A 105 -22.61 32.55 20.29
CA LEU A 105 -23.08 33.56 19.34
C LEU A 105 -24.24 34.33 19.99
N PRO A 106 -24.28 35.67 19.89
CA PRO A 106 -25.44 36.42 20.32
C PRO A 106 -26.65 35.99 19.49
N ASP A 107 -27.81 35.85 20.14
CA ASP A 107 -29.08 35.49 19.48
C ASP A 107 -29.61 36.63 18.59
N ASP A 108 -29.01 37.81 18.67
CA ASP A 108 -29.42 39.03 17.96
C ASP A 108 -28.59 39.23 16.68
N ILE A 109 -28.74 38.30 15.74
CA ILE A 109 -28.19 38.43 14.39
C ILE A 109 -29.24 39.16 13.54
N PRO A 110 -28.96 40.34 12.98
CA PRO A 110 -29.91 41.04 12.14
C PRO A 110 -30.24 40.19 10.92
N GLU A 111 -31.54 40.07 10.61
CA GLU A 111 -31.98 39.38 9.41
C GLU A 111 -31.37 40.04 8.17
N PRO A 112 -30.78 39.26 7.25
CA PRO A 112 -30.21 39.82 6.04
C PRO A 112 -31.32 40.50 5.22
N MET A 113 -31.10 41.76 4.84
CA MET A 113 -31.93 42.41 3.83
C MET A 113 -31.62 41.78 2.48
N LEU A 114 -32.44 40.82 2.08
CA LEU A 114 -32.35 40.19 0.77
C LEU A 114 -32.76 41.21 -0.29
N ILE A 115 -31.82 41.58 -1.15
CA ILE A 115 -32.11 42.45 -2.29
C ILE A 115 -32.77 41.59 -3.38
N GLU A 116 -33.79 42.15 -4.05
CA GLU A 116 -34.53 41.48 -5.11
C GLU A 116 -33.56 41.02 -6.23
N GLY A 117 -33.38 39.71 -6.36
CA GLY A 117 -32.45 39.08 -7.32
C GLY A 117 -31.33 38.23 -6.71
N GLU A 118 -30.94 38.43 -5.45
CA GLU A 118 -29.82 37.69 -4.84
C GLU A 118 -30.10 36.20 -4.60
N ILE A 119 -31.36 35.85 -4.39
CA ILE A 119 -31.82 34.45 -4.23
C ILE A 119 -32.30 33.82 -5.54
N CYS A 120 -32.29 34.60 -6.63
CA CYS A 120 -32.79 34.16 -7.92
C CYS A 120 -31.69 33.36 -8.64
N THR A 121 -31.52 32.09 -8.24
CA THR A 121 -30.76 31.11 -9.02
C THR A 121 -31.58 30.66 -10.23
N VAL A 122 -31.95 31.60 -11.11
CA VAL A 122 -32.40 31.23 -12.45
C VAL A 122 -31.16 30.75 -13.17
N ILE A 123 -30.98 29.43 -13.19
CA ILE A 123 -30.01 28.77 -14.06
C ILE A 123 -30.46 29.10 -15.48
N VAL A 124 -29.85 30.12 -16.08
CA VAL A 124 -30.04 30.38 -17.51
C VAL A 124 -29.35 29.22 -18.21
N GLN A 125 -30.12 28.26 -18.69
CA GLN A 125 -29.62 27.25 -19.62
C GLN A 125 -29.20 27.98 -20.90
N GLN A 126 -27.92 28.34 -20.99
CA GLN A 126 -27.32 28.85 -22.22
C GLN A 126 -26.73 27.67 -22.98
N ASN A 127 -27.09 27.55 -24.26
CA ASN A 127 -26.39 26.65 -25.16
C ASN A 127 -24.99 27.20 -25.43
N ILE A 128 -24.04 26.32 -25.68
CA ILE A 128 -22.63 26.66 -25.90
C ILE A 128 -22.49 27.68 -27.05
N ASP A 129 -23.33 27.57 -28.07
CA ASP A 129 -23.31 28.47 -29.23
C ASP A 129 -23.66 29.93 -28.87
N ASP A 130 -24.65 30.13 -27.99
CA ASP A 130 -25.06 31.46 -27.52
C ASP A 130 -24.00 32.11 -26.61
N PHE A 131 -23.23 31.28 -25.90
CA PHE A 131 -22.12 31.73 -25.07
C PHE A 131 -20.92 32.16 -25.93
N LEU A 132 -20.56 31.36 -26.94
CA LEU A 132 -19.46 31.66 -27.85
C LEU A 132 -19.74 32.91 -28.70
N ALA A 133 -20.99 33.18 -29.06
CA ALA A 133 -21.37 34.40 -29.79
C ALA A 133 -21.20 35.70 -28.97
N LYS A 134 -21.18 35.60 -27.63
CA LYS A 134 -21.00 36.76 -26.72
C LYS A 134 -19.55 37.03 -26.33
N LEU A 135 -18.63 36.12 -26.68
CA LEU A 135 -17.20 36.36 -26.46
C LEU A 135 -16.71 37.43 -27.45
N PRO A 136 -16.13 38.55 -26.97
CA PRO A 136 -15.56 39.56 -27.85
C PRO A 136 -14.41 38.94 -28.67
N GLN A 137 -14.46 39.11 -30.00
CA GLN A 137 -13.50 38.58 -30.96
C GLN A 137 -12.12 39.29 -30.94
N ASP A 138 -11.61 39.64 -29.76
CA ASP A 138 -10.32 40.35 -29.63
C ASP A 138 -9.13 39.41 -29.40
N PHE A 139 -9.33 38.08 -29.50
CA PHE A 139 -8.23 37.10 -29.50
C PHE A 139 -7.79 36.73 -30.92
N SER A 140 -7.44 37.72 -31.74
CA SER A 140 -6.59 37.47 -32.91
C SER A 140 -5.14 37.42 -32.45
N ALA A 141 -4.56 36.23 -32.42
CA ALA A 141 -3.12 36.04 -32.26
C ALA A 141 -2.39 36.74 -33.42
N GLU A 142 -1.59 37.75 -33.09
CA GLU A 142 -0.64 38.38 -34.01
C GLU A 142 0.43 37.33 -34.40
N GLU A 143 0.67 37.19 -35.72
CA GLU A 143 1.74 36.40 -36.35
C GLU A 143 3.13 36.99 -36.14
#